data_AF-A0A6S6T5I7-F1
#
_entry.id   AF-A0A6S6T5I7-F1
#
_cell.length_a   1.000
_cell.length_b   1.000
_cell.length_c   1.000
_cell.angle_alpha   90.00
_cell.angle_beta   90.00
_cell.angle_gamma   90.00
#
_symmetry.space_group_name_H-M   'P 1'
#
loop_
_entity.id
_entity.type
_entity.pdbx_description
1 polymer ?
#
loop_
_entity_poly.entity_id
_entity_poly.type
_entity_poly.pdbx_seq_one_letter_code
_entity_poly.pdbx_strand_id
1 'polypeptide(L)'
;MNRPYEGEKMKPILLLLTLTLNIWANQSFYDLYAQNRATHKPNLITADFVASAYGTYKLTRQKAIEEQVLRPRVINFANFLYQGVVEMKIKDKEQLLAYTAMLSLLAKNGESLEIPDGYEHLQTIIAQEANLIMTANTTALSPILKIKIDYRAFRVPNSYKKSQAYFRTMKYAQTMPLNKKLAQNIQTTIKASERLGNLKRHIDQLLEQFVGIEKKSTALISSYKGLDYYIFANSPKPSVNDIAKAIYPKKASKLSNLVKKHILNLYSSNDYDFKIMQTLIKHGHINAFKGYYTQSKDRNALYVQTFKTKSAPQQPKRTHANIEIQLEETLSVMIEDALVFSQSIKNNQIDKNMISTLKELRKIAQKKSMKLPLTALDIKFLNSLDLIFLELSGVKEKPISVKVTNKLTQELLPPKPVGFGDGSWGGRYVHREF
;
A
#
# COMPACT_ATOMS: atom_id res chain seq x y z
N MET A 1 49.25 -38.06 -35.93
CA MET A 1 47.80 -37.84 -35.81
C MET A 1 47.54 -37.01 -34.56
N ASN A 2 47.46 -35.69 -34.71
CA ASN A 2 47.20 -34.76 -33.60
C ASN A 2 45.70 -34.40 -33.60
N ARG A 3 45.00 -34.72 -32.50
CA ARG A 3 43.61 -34.26 -32.29
C ARG A 3 43.63 -32.79 -31.86
N PRO A 4 42.84 -31.91 -32.48
CA PRO A 4 42.75 -30.52 -32.06
C PRO A 4 41.94 -30.40 -30.75
N TYR A 5 42.40 -29.52 -29.86
CA TYR A 5 41.79 -29.17 -28.60
C TYR A 5 40.39 -28.54 -28.80
N GLU A 6 39.34 -29.16 -28.27
CA GLU A 6 37.95 -28.64 -28.24
C GLU A 6 37.72 -27.51 -27.22
N GLY A 7 38.78 -26.94 -26.63
CA GLY A 7 38.68 -25.98 -25.51
C GLY A 7 38.29 -24.55 -25.87
N GLU A 8 38.32 -24.14 -27.15
CA GLU A 8 38.14 -22.73 -27.52
C GLU A 8 36.73 -22.32 -27.97
N LYS A 9 35.85 -23.28 -28.33
CA LYS A 9 34.49 -22.96 -28.81
C LYS A 9 33.48 -22.64 -27.70
N MET A 10 33.76 -22.94 -26.43
CA MET A 10 32.85 -22.60 -25.32
C MET A 10 32.96 -21.16 -24.82
N LYS A 11 34.12 -20.50 -24.97
CA LYS A 11 34.35 -19.13 -24.48
C LYS A 11 33.39 -18.09 -25.09
N PRO A 12 33.14 -18.05 -26.42
CA PRO A 12 32.22 -17.06 -26.98
C PRO A 12 30.76 -17.29 -26.61
N ILE A 13 30.33 -18.55 -26.40
CA ILE A 13 28.97 -18.89 -25.95
C ILE A 13 28.76 -18.50 -24.48
N LEU A 14 29.76 -18.73 -23.61
CA LEU A 14 29.74 -18.29 -22.22
C LEU A 14 29.74 -16.75 -22.11
N LEU A 15 30.49 -16.07 -23.01
CA LEU A 15 30.53 -14.61 -23.08
C LEU A 15 29.19 -14.03 -23.57
N LEU A 16 28.54 -14.64 -24.56
CA LEU A 16 27.21 -14.22 -25.02
C LEU A 16 26.11 -14.47 -23.98
N LEU A 17 26.17 -15.59 -23.24
CA LEU A 17 25.25 -15.87 -22.12
C LEU A 17 25.43 -14.88 -20.96
N THR A 18 26.67 -14.49 -20.65
CA THR A 18 26.96 -13.50 -19.59
C THR A 18 26.61 -12.07 -20.01
N LEU A 19 26.79 -11.70 -21.28
CA LEU A 19 26.37 -10.40 -21.82
C LEU A 19 24.84 -10.28 -21.92
N THR A 20 24.13 -11.34 -22.31
CA THR A 20 22.65 -11.33 -22.38
C THR A 20 21.99 -11.31 -21.00
N LEU A 21 22.57 -11.97 -19.99
CA LEU A 21 22.08 -11.91 -18.61
C LEU A 21 22.25 -10.52 -17.96
N ASN A 22 23.30 -9.76 -18.30
CA ASN A 22 23.50 -8.40 -17.81
C ASN A 22 22.51 -7.36 -18.39
N ILE A 23 21.97 -7.62 -19.59
CA ILE A 23 20.95 -6.75 -20.23
C ILE A 23 19.54 -7.02 -19.66
N TRP A 24 19.35 -8.12 -18.93
CA TRP A 24 18.06 -8.57 -18.40
C TRP A 24 17.77 -8.18 -16.94
N ALA A 25 18.75 -7.61 -16.23
CA ALA A 25 18.57 -7.22 -14.85
C ALA A 25 17.92 -5.83 -14.77
N ASN A 26 16.59 -5.80 -14.61
CA ASN A 26 15.85 -4.60 -14.20
C ASN A 26 16.16 -4.21 -12.74
N GLN A 27 17.34 -4.55 -12.21
CA GLN A 27 17.86 -3.99 -10.96
C GLN A 27 16.91 -4.19 -9.75
N SER A 28 16.17 -5.30 -9.71
CA SER A 28 15.28 -5.70 -8.58
C SER A 28 15.85 -6.88 -7.79
N PHE A 29 15.36 -7.14 -6.57
CA PHE A 29 15.74 -8.34 -5.83
C PHE A 29 15.30 -9.61 -6.57
N TYR A 30 14.11 -9.63 -7.15
CA TYR A 30 13.65 -10.79 -7.92
C TYR A 30 14.55 -11.11 -9.12
N ASP A 31 15.13 -10.10 -9.78
CA ASP A 31 16.09 -10.34 -10.86
C ASP A 31 17.38 -10.96 -10.34
N LEU A 32 17.87 -10.53 -9.17
CA LEU A 32 19.02 -11.13 -8.51
C LEU A 32 18.74 -12.59 -8.13
N TYR A 33 17.59 -12.88 -7.53
CA TYR A 33 17.22 -14.26 -7.20
C TYR A 33 16.96 -15.09 -8.47
N ALA A 34 16.51 -14.47 -9.57
CA ALA A 34 16.40 -15.13 -10.87
C ALA A 34 17.75 -15.47 -11.46
N GLN A 35 18.73 -14.58 -11.33
CA GLN A 35 20.12 -14.85 -11.70
C GLN A 35 20.70 -15.98 -10.86
N ASN A 36 20.45 -16.02 -9.55
CA ASN A 36 20.86 -17.14 -8.71
C ASN A 36 20.31 -18.47 -9.23
N ARG A 37 19.05 -18.49 -9.65
CA ARG A 37 18.42 -19.69 -10.23
C ARG A 37 19.05 -20.10 -11.56
N ALA A 38 19.27 -19.15 -12.45
CA ALA A 38 19.91 -19.39 -13.74
C ALA A 38 21.37 -19.87 -13.60
N THR A 39 22.05 -19.45 -12.54
CA THR A 39 23.46 -19.78 -12.27
C THR A 39 23.64 -20.85 -11.19
N HIS A 40 22.56 -21.53 -10.78
CA HIS A 40 22.56 -22.57 -9.75
C HIS A 40 23.11 -22.11 -8.38
N LYS A 41 23.13 -20.81 -8.10
CA LYS A 41 23.59 -20.27 -6.83
C LYS A 41 22.54 -20.47 -5.72
N PRO A 42 22.94 -20.95 -4.54
CA PRO A 42 22.09 -20.97 -3.35
C PRO A 42 21.55 -19.58 -2.99
N ASN A 43 20.30 -19.50 -2.54
CA ASN A 43 19.73 -18.24 -2.06
C ASN A 43 20.22 -17.90 -0.64
N LEU A 44 20.63 -16.67 -0.42
CA LEU A 44 20.67 -16.02 0.89
C LEU A 44 19.44 -15.12 1.02
N ILE A 45 18.56 -15.42 1.96
CA ILE A 45 17.37 -14.61 2.25
C ILE A 45 17.74 -13.51 3.23
N THR A 46 17.74 -12.26 2.76
CA THR A 46 18.11 -11.09 3.55
C THR A 46 16.90 -10.36 4.13
N ALA A 47 17.10 -9.59 5.19
CA ALA A 47 16.10 -8.69 5.76
C ALA A 47 15.54 -7.74 4.70
N ASP A 48 16.41 -7.21 3.83
CA ASP A 48 16.06 -6.30 2.74
C ASP A 48 15.07 -6.94 1.76
N PHE A 49 15.35 -8.19 1.36
CA PHE A 49 14.48 -8.93 0.45
C PHE A 49 13.11 -9.20 1.07
N VAL A 50 13.09 -9.70 2.31
CA VAL A 50 11.84 -10.01 3.03
C VAL A 50 11.00 -8.75 3.24
N ALA A 51 11.61 -7.67 3.71
CA ALA A 51 10.92 -6.40 3.91
C ALA A 51 10.40 -5.83 2.58
N SER A 52 11.16 -5.93 1.50
CA SER A 52 10.73 -5.50 0.17
C SER A 52 9.53 -6.29 -0.36
N ALA A 53 9.63 -7.63 -0.28
CA ALA A 53 8.56 -8.52 -0.70
C ALA A 53 7.28 -8.28 0.12
N TYR A 54 7.41 -8.10 1.43
CA TYR A 54 6.29 -7.79 2.31
C TYR A 54 5.67 -6.42 2.02
N GLY A 55 6.49 -5.38 1.82
CA GLY A 55 6.03 -4.06 1.41
C GLY A 55 5.24 -4.11 0.10
N THR A 56 5.73 -4.88 -0.87
CA THR A 56 5.03 -5.09 -2.15
C THR A 56 3.70 -5.81 -1.96
N TYR A 57 3.66 -6.90 -1.18
CA TYR A 57 2.42 -7.59 -0.82
C TYR A 57 1.40 -6.64 -0.19
N LYS A 58 1.83 -5.87 0.82
CA LYS A 58 0.98 -4.91 1.53
C LYS A 58 0.36 -3.89 0.59
N LEU A 59 1.16 -3.34 -0.31
CA LEU A 59 0.70 -2.41 -1.35
C LEU A 59 -0.38 -3.02 -2.25
N THR A 60 -0.21 -4.27 -2.67
CA THR A 60 -1.18 -4.92 -3.54
C THR A 60 -2.45 -5.27 -2.79
N ARG A 61 -2.36 -5.58 -1.49
CA ARG A 61 -3.54 -5.85 -0.64
C ARG A 61 -4.32 -4.58 -0.34
N GLN A 62 -3.65 -3.49 0.00
CA GLN A 62 -4.30 -2.19 0.18
C GLN A 62 -5.09 -1.78 -1.08
N LYS A 63 -4.49 -1.94 -2.26
CA LYS A 63 -5.18 -1.70 -3.53
C LYS A 63 -6.38 -2.63 -3.72
N ALA A 64 -6.23 -3.93 -3.46
CA ALA A 64 -7.32 -4.89 -3.59
C ALA A 64 -8.49 -4.56 -2.66
N ILE A 65 -8.23 -4.15 -1.42
CA ILE A 65 -9.26 -3.72 -0.47
C ILE A 65 -9.94 -2.44 -0.95
N GLU A 66 -9.16 -1.46 -1.41
CA GLU A 66 -9.72 -0.22 -1.97
C GLU A 66 -10.66 -0.52 -3.15
N GLU A 67 -10.23 -1.39 -4.06
CA GLU A 67 -10.97 -1.75 -5.28
C GLU A 67 -12.20 -2.62 -5.02
N GLN A 68 -12.05 -3.67 -4.21
CA GLN A 68 -13.07 -4.71 -4.05
C GLN A 68 -14.03 -4.43 -2.89
N VAL A 69 -13.59 -3.67 -1.88
CA VAL A 69 -14.36 -3.48 -0.65
C VAL A 69 -14.76 -2.02 -0.48
N LEU A 70 -13.78 -1.11 -0.46
CA LEU A 70 -14.05 0.28 -0.11
C LEU A 70 -14.80 1.02 -1.21
N ARG A 71 -14.35 0.89 -2.47
CA ARG A 71 -14.95 1.58 -3.62
C ARG A 71 -16.43 1.27 -3.79
N PRO A 72 -16.88 -0.01 -3.85
CA PRO A 72 -18.30 -0.32 -3.96
C PRO A 72 -19.11 0.25 -2.79
N ARG A 73 -18.56 0.20 -1.57
CA ARG A 73 -19.24 0.71 -0.37
C ARG A 73 -19.40 2.22 -0.39
N VAL A 74 -18.38 2.96 -0.82
CA VAL A 74 -18.45 4.43 -0.95
C VAL A 74 -19.47 4.84 -2.01
N ILE A 75 -19.44 4.22 -3.19
CA ILE A 75 -20.40 4.49 -4.27
C ILE A 75 -21.83 4.21 -3.78
N ASN A 76 -22.05 3.06 -3.15
CA ASN A 76 -23.34 2.70 -2.58
C ASN A 76 -23.77 3.66 -1.47
N PHE A 77 -22.84 4.08 -0.60
CA PHE A 77 -23.12 5.05 0.45
C PHE A 77 -23.59 6.39 -0.13
N ALA A 78 -22.92 6.92 -1.15
CA ALA A 78 -23.33 8.15 -1.82
C ALA A 78 -24.74 8.04 -2.42
N ASN A 79 -25.03 6.93 -3.12
CA ASN A 79 -26.33 6.68 -3.74
C ASN A 79 -27.45 6.53 -2.69
N PHE A 80 -27.24 5.75 -1.63
CA PHE A 80 -28.26 5.60 -0.58
C PHE A 80 -28.41 6.85 0.27
N LEU A 81 -27.36 7.66 0.43
CA LEU A 81 -27.47 8.92 1.15
C LEU A 81 -28.37 9.88 0.38
N TYR A 82 -28.23 9.94 -0.95
CA TYR A 82 -29.15 10.70 -1.79
C TYR A 82 -30.58 10.20 -1.66
N GLN A 83 -30.82 8.90 -1.82
CA GLN A 83 -32.18 8.34 -1.70
C GLN A 83 -32.80 8.58 -0.33
N GLY A 84 -32.04 8.39 0.76
CA GLY A 84 -32.51 8.70 2.11
C GLY A 84 -32.87 10.18 2.29
N VAL A 85 -32.16 11.11 1.66
CA VAL A 85 -32.51 12.54 1.69
C VAL A 85 -33.78 12.83 0.89
N VAL A 86 -33.97 12.15 -0.26
CA VAL A 86 -35.18 12.29 -1.08
C VAL A 86 -36.43 11.91 -0.28
N GLU A 87 -36.38 10.75 0.37
CA GLU A 87 -37.49 10.14 1.12
C GLU A 87 -37.81 10.89 2.43
N MET A 88 -36.81 11.54 3.04
CA MET A 88 -37.00 12.21 4.32
C MET A 88 -37.69 13.57 4.19
N LYS A 89 -38.63 13.82 5.13
CA LYS A 89 -39.27 15.12 5.32
C LYS A 89 -38.38 16.05 6.17
N ILE A 90 -37.32 16.58 5.55
CA ILE A 90 -36.40 17.54 6.18
C ILE A 90 -36.79 18.97 5.77
N LYS A 91 -36.87 19.89 6.74
CA LYS A 91 -37.09 21.32 6.47
C LYS A 91 -35.84 21.93 5.81
N ASP A 92 -36.05 22.78 4.80
CA ASP A 92 -34.99 23.44 4.02
C ASP A 92 -34.00 22.43 3.39
N LYS A 93 -34.53 21.37 2.76
CA LYS A 93 -33.70 20.27 2.24
C LYS A 93 -32.97 20.58 0.93
N GLU A 94 -33.19 21.73 0.29
CA GLU A 94 -32.62 22.05 -1.04
C GLU A 94 -31.10 21.89 -1.11
N GLN A 95 -30.36 22.56 -0.21
CA GLN A 95 -28.89 22.49 -0.22
C GLN A 95 -28.39 21.07 0.09
N LEU A 96 -29.08 20.35 0.99
CA LEU A 96 -28.76 18.97 1.31
C LEU A 96 -29.01 18.05 0.13
N LEU A 97 -30.15 18.20 -0.55
CA LEU A 97 -30.55 17.45 -1.72
C LEU A 97 -29.57 17.70 -2.88
N ALA A 98 -29.21 18.96 -3.14
CA ALA A 98 -28.21 19.30 -4.16
C ALA A 98 -26.84 18.67 -3.85
N TYR A 99 -26.38 18.75 -2.59
CA TYR A 99 -25.11 18.17 -2.17
C TYR A 99 -25.08 16.64 -2.34
N THR A 100 -26.11 15.93 -1.86
CA THR A 100 -26.17 14.47 -1.97
C THR A 100 -26.45 14.00 -3.39
N ALA A 101 -27.20 14.77 -4.18
CA ALA A 101 -27.38 14.55 -5.61
C ALA A 101 -26.04 14.63 -6.36
N MET A 102 -25.23 15.66 -6.09
CA MET A 102 -23.90 15.77 -6.69
C MET A 102 -22.99 14.59 -6.32
N LEU A 103 -23.01 14.13 -5.06
CA LEU A 103 -22.27 12.93 -4.64
C LEU A 103 -22.71 11.68 -5.41
N SER A 104 -24.02 11.47 -5.54
CA SER A 104 -24.64 10.37 -6.28
C SER A 104 -24.30 10.42 -7.78
N LEU A 105 -24.39 11.61 -8.38
CA LEU A 105 -24.01 11.86 -9.78
C LEU A 105 -22.55 11.48 -10.04
N LEU A 106 -21.62 11.91 -9.17
CA LEU A 106 -20.21 11.51 -9.29
C LEU A 106 -20.01 10.01 -9.10
N ALA A 107 -20.76 9.40 -8.17
CA ALA A 107 -20.67 7.97 -7.87
C ALA A 107 -21.14 7.12 -9.07
N LYS A 108 -22.11 7.62 -9.83
CA LYS A 108 -22.58 7.06 -11.12
C LYS A 108 -21.78 7.55 -12.32
N ASN A 109 -20.60 8.13 -12.12
CA ASN A 109 -19.73 8.60 -13.21
C ASN A 109 -20.39 9.62 -14.16
N GLY A 110 -21.32 10.44 -13.65
CA GLY A 110 -22.03 11.45 -14.44
C GLY A 110 -23.27 10.93 -15.18
N GLU A 111 -23.67 9.66 -14.99
CA GLU A 111 -24.96 9.17 -15.50
C GLU A 111 -26.14 9.94 -14.89
N SER A 112 -27.22 10.06 -15.66
CA SER A 112 -28.39 10.85 -15.28
C SER A 112 -28.91 10.50 -13.89
N LEU A 113 -29.25 11.55 -13.13
CA LEU A 113 -29.88 11.45 -11.83
C LEU A 113 -31.26 12.09 -11.90
N GLU A 114 -32.27 11.32 -11.52
CA GLU A 114 -33.63 11.84 -11.36
C GLU A 114 -33.68 12.76 -10.14
N ILE A 115 -34.11 14.00 -10.37
CA ILE A 115 -34.36 14.98 -9.33
C ILE A 115 -35.86 14.92 -8.99
N PRO A 116 -36.25 14.85 -7.70
CA PRO A 116 -37.65 14.77 -7.33
C PRO A 116 -38.45 15.99 -7.79
N ASP A 117 -39.74 15.79 -8.04
CA ASP A 117 -40.68 16.85 -8.39
C ASP A 117 -40.63 18.00 -7.35
N GLY A 118 -40.72 19.23 -7.85
CA GLY A 118 -40.60 20.46 -7.06
C GLY A 118 -39.16 20.92 -6.79
N TYR A 119 -38.14 20.17 -7.24
CA TYR A 119 -36.72 20.52 -7.13
C TYR A 119 -36.01 20.61 -8.48
N GLU A 120 -36.73 20.71 -9.59
CA GLU A 120 -36.21 20.70 -10.96
C GLU A 120 -35.15 21.80 -11.18
N HIS A 121 -35.32 22.95 -10.53
CA HIS A 121 -34.35 24.05 -10.56
C HIS A 121 -32.94 23.64 -10.08
N LEU A 122 -32.82 22.63 -9.23
CA LEU A 122 -31.53 22.11 -8.76
C LEU A 122 -30.74 21.41 -9.86
N GLN A 123 -31.39 20.91 -10.92
CA GLN A 123 -30.72 20.21 -12.00
C GLN A 123 -29.65 21.08 -12.67
N THR A 124 -29.97 22.36 -12.90
CA THR A 124 -29.03 23.33 -13.47
C THR A 124 -27.87 23.62 -12.51
N ILE A 125 -28.17 23.77 -11.21
CA ILE A 125 -27.15 24.03 -10.18
C ILE A 125 -26.17 22.85 -10.07
N ILE A 126 -26.69 21.63 -10.06
CA ILE A 126 -25.90 20.40 -10.00
C ILE A 126 -25.06 20.23 -11.28
N ALA A 127 -25.63 20.51 -12.45
CA ALA A 127 -24.89 20.43 -13.73
C ALA A 127 -23.72 21.43 -13.78
N GLN A 128 -23.92 22.66 -13.28
CA GLN A 128 -22.85 23.65 -13.18
C GLN A 128 -21.74 23.20 -12.23
N GLU A 129 -22.10 22.69 -11.05
CA GLU A 129 -21.15 22.13 -10.09
C GLU A 129 -20.37 20.96 -10.70
N ALA A 130 -21.07 20.04 -11.37
CA ALA A 130 -20.47 18.91 -12.06
C ALA A 130 -19.45 19.37 -13.09
N ASN A 131 -19.78 20.37 -13.91
CA ASN A 131 -18.87 20.89 -14.92
C ASN A 131 -17.56 21.44 -14.32
N LEU A 132 -17.64 22.15 -13.18
CA LEU A 132 -16.47 22.66 -12.48
C LEU A 132 -15.56 21.51 -11.97
N ILE A 133 -16.16 20.45 -11.44
CA ILE A 133 -15.45 19.25 -10.95
C ILE A 133 -14.84 18.45 -12.10
N MET A 134 -15.55 18.32 -13.22
CA MET A 134 -15.09 17.55 -14.37
C MET A 134 -13.94 18.26 -15.08
N THR A 135 -14.01 19.59 -15.20
CA THR A 135 -12.97 20.43 -15.82
C THR A 135 -11.74 20.57 -14.92
N ALA A 136 -11.92 20.72 -13.60
CA ALA A 136 -10.86 20.69 -12.58
C ALA A 136 -9.63 21.57 -12.88
N ASN A 137 -9.82 22.79 -13.38
CA ASN A 137 -8.73 23.68 -13.82
C ASN A 137 -8.75 25.07 -13.19
N THR A 138 -9.75 25.39 -12.36
CA THR A 138 -10.00 26.74 -11.88
C THR A 138 -10.30 26.79 -10.38
N THR A 139 -10.31 27.99 -9.84
CA THR A 139 -10.89 28.29 -8.52
C THR A 139 -12.14 29.13 -8.76
N ALA A 140 -13.31 28.64 -8.32
CA ALA A 140 -14.60 29.25 -8.62
C ALA A 140 -15.54 29.20 -7.41
N LEU A 141 -16.63 29.96 -7.44
CA LEU A 141 -17.69 29.90 -6.44
C LEU A 141 -18.55 28.65 -6.71
N SER A 142 -18.71 27.78 -5.70
CA SER A 142 -19.56 26.59 -5.79
C SER A 142 -21.03 26.98 -5.99
N PRO A 143 -21.69 26.52 -7.08
CA PRO A 143 -23.12 26.69 -7.26
C PRO A 143 -23.97 26.15 -6.10
N ILE A 144 -23.54 25.05 -5.45
CA ILE A 144 -24.29 24.41 -4.36
C ILE A 144 -24.03 25.06 -3.00
N LEU A 145 -22.76 25.31 -2.66
CA LEU A 145 -22.37 25.78 -1.32
C LEU A 145 -22.17 27.29 -1.22
N LYS A 146 -22.12 28.00 -2.35
CA LYS A 146 -21.90 29.45 -2.43
C LYS A 146 -20.61 29.92 -1.74
N ILE A 147 -19.56 29.10 -1.85
CA ILE A 147 -18.22 29.38 -1.32
C ILE A 147 -17.16 29.13 -2.38
N LYS A 148 -16.01 29.78 -2.26
CA LYS A 148 -14.90 29.64 -3.22
C LYS A 148 -14.18 28.31 -2.99
N ILE A 149 -14.08 27.48 -4.03
CA ILE A 149 -13.45 26.16 -4.02
C ILE A 149 -12.34 26.12 -5.07
N ASP A 150 -11.20 25.52 -4.74
CA ASP A 150 -10.16 25.20 -5.71
C ASP A 150 -10.46 23.86 -6.41
N TYR A 151 -11.07 23.93 -7.59
CA TYR A 151 -11.49 22.74 -8.34
C TYR A 151 -10.31 21.97 -8.95
N ARG A 152 -9.09 22.51 -8.96
CA ARG A 152 -7.90 21.78 -9.41
C ARG A 152 -7.62 20.54 -8.55
N ALA A 153 -8.11 20.54 -7.31
CA ALA A 153 -8.03 19.38 -6.42
C ALA A 153 -8.77 18.13 -6.95
N PHE A 154 -9.71 18.29 -7.89
CA PHE A 154 -10.49 17.21 -8.50
C PHE A 154 -9.82 16.60 -9.73
N ARG A 155 -8.63 17.08 -10.13
CA ARG A 155 -7.87 16.50 -11.23
C ARG A 155 -7.50 15.06 -10.90
N VAL A 156 -7.98 14.12 -11.71
CA VAL A 156 -7.81 12.69 -11.46
C VAL A 156 -6.34 12.28 -11.66
N PRO A 157 -5.68 11.72 -10.63
CA PRO A 157 -4.32 11.19 -10.77
C PRO A 157 -4.26 9.97 -11.69
N ASN A 158 -3.09 9.67 -12.24
CA ASN A 158 -2.89 8.50 -13.11
C ASN A 158 -3.32 7.17 -12.46
N SER A 159 -3.10 7.03 -11.14
CA SER A 159 -3.49 5.84 -10.36
C SER A 159 -5.00 5.61 -10.32
N TYR A 160 -5.81 6.67 -10.49
CA TYR A 160 -7.27 6.63 -10.44
C TYR A 160 -7.94 6.75 -11.82
N LYS A 161 -7.18 6.67 -12.92
CA LYS A 161 -7.74 6.76 -14.28
C LYS A 161 -8.85 5.75 -14.57
N LYS A 162 -8.77 4.55 -13.99
CA LYS A 162 -9.77 3.48 -14.12
C LYS A 162 -10.90 3.56 -13.09
N SER A 163 -10.88 4.56 -12.21
CA SER A 163 -11.77 4.70 -11.06
C SER A 163 -12.08 6.17 -10.76
N GLN A 164 -12.30 6.95 -11.82
CA GLN A 164 -12.46 8.40 -11.75
C GLN A 164 -13.68 8.80 -10.91
N ALA A 165 -14.81 8.10 -11.11
CA ALA A 165 -16.04 8.27 -10.33
C ALA A 165 -15.76 8.20 -8.83
N TYR A 166 -15.16 7.09 -8.38
CA TYR A 166 -14.77 6.89 -6.99
C TYR A 166 -13.87 7.99 -6.46
N PHE A 167 -12.80 8.34 -7.19
CA PHE A 167 -11.90 9.42 -6.78
C PHE A 167 -12.65 10.75 -6.62
N ARG A 168 -13.45 11.15 -7.61
CA ARG A 168 -14.18 12.42 -7.57
C ARG A 168 -15.24 12.44 -6.48
N THR A 169 -15.99 11.35 -6.27
CA THR A 169 -16.96 11.22 -5.17
C THR A 169 -16.29 11.42 -3.82
N MET A 170 -15.18 10.69 -3.58
CA MET A 170 -14.40 10.86 -2.36
C MET A 170 -13.87 12.29 -2.24
N LYS A 171 -13.30 12.83 -3.31
CA LYS A 171 -12.70 14.16 -3.29
C LYS A 171 -13.72 15.26 -3.01
N TYR A 172 -14.93 15.11 -3.54
CA TYR A 172 -16.03 16.03 -3.31
C TYR A 172 -16.46 16.02 -1.86
N ALA A 173 -16.70 14.83 -1.31
CA ALA A 173 -17.09 14.66 0.09
C ALA A 173 -16.06 15.26 1.09
N GLN A 174 -14.78 15.29 0.68
CA GLN A 174 -13.68 15.84 1.47
C GLN A 174 -13.52 17.35 1.30
N THR A 175 -13.63 17.85 0.08
CA THR A 175 -13.29 19.24 -0.27
C THR A 175 -14.42 20.20 0.12
N MET A 176 -15.65 19.69 0.14
CA MET A 176 -16.83 20.49 0.39
C MET A 176 -17.06 20.67 1.90
N PRO A 177 -16.85 21.87 2.46
CA PRO A 177 -17.07 22.11 3.88
C PRO A 177 -18.56 22.07 4.19
N LEU A 178 -18.92 21.27 5.18
CA LEU A 178 -20.29 21.15 5.64
C LEU A 178 -20.52 22.15 6.77
N ASN A 179 -21.52 23.02 6.59
CA ASN A 179 -22.03 23.80 7.72
C ASN A 179 -22.71 22.88 8.75
N LYS A 180 -22.90 23.39 9.97
CA LYS A 180 -23.46 22.62 11.09
C LYS A 180 -24.82 21.99 10.76
N LYS A 181 -25.70 22.73 10.07
CA LYS A 181 -27.05 22.29 9.70
C LYS A 181 -26.99 21.13 8.70
N LEU A 182 -26.19 21.27 7.65
CA LEU A 182 -26.00 20.25 6.62
C LEU A 182 -25.43 18.96 7.21
N ALA A 183 -24.39 19.08 8.05
CA ALA A 183 -23.80 17.94 8.75
C ALA A 183 -24.80 17.24 9.68
N GLN A 184 -25.62 17.99 10.41
CA GLN A 184 -26.65 17.45 11.29
C GLN A 184 -27.72 16.70 10.49
N ASN A 185 -28.19 17.25 9.38
CA ASN A 185 -29.19 16.60 8.54
C ASN A 185 -28.66 15.31 7.91
N ILE A 186 -27.42 15.30 7.41
CA ILE A 186 -26.76 14.07 6.92
C ILE A 186 -26.74 13.01 8.02
N GLN A 187 -26.36 13.39 9.24
CA GLN A 187 -26.32 12.45 10.36
C GLN A 187 -27.71 11.93 10.73
N THR A 188 -28.75 12.76 10.65
CA THR A 188 -30.14 12.34 10.85
C THR A 188 -30.54 11.31 9.78
N THR A 189 -30.20 11.55 8.51
CA THR A 189 -30.45 10.59 7.42
C THR A 189 -29.74 9.26 7.64
N ILE A 190 -28.47 9.29 8.04
CA ILE A 190 -27.70 8.08 8.34
C ILE A 190 -28.33 7.31 9.52
N LYS A 191 -28.81 8.01 10.56
CA LYS A 191 -29.46 7.36 11.71
C LYS A 191 -30.83 6.79 11.38
N ALA A 192 -31.57 7.42 10.47
CA ALA A 192 -32.89 6.97 10.03
C ALA A 192 -32.83 5.71 9.15
N SER A 193 -31.71 5.45 8.49
CA SER A 193 -31.52 4.29 7.62
C SER A 193 -30.51 3.31 8.20
N GLU A 194 -30.99 2.15 8.64
CA GLU A 194 -30.11 1.08 9.14
C GLU A 194 -29.05 0.69 8.11
N ARG A 195 -29.43 0.61 6.83
CA ARG A 195 -28.53 0.33 5.71
C ARG A 195 -27.39 1.34 5.62
N LEU A 196 -27.69 2.65 5.71
CA LEU A 196 -26.67 3.70 5.72
C LEU A 196 -25.80 3.65 6.97
N GLY A 197 -26.40 3.44 8.14
CA GLY A 197 -25.68 3.27 9.40
C GLY A 197 -24.67 2.13 9.34
N ASN A 198 -25.08 0.97 8.82
CA ASN A 198 -24.23 -0.21 8.65
C ASN A 198 -23.12 0.02 7.61
N LEU A 199 -23.42 0.66 6.48
CA LEU A 199 -22.42 1.02 5.46
C LEU A 199 -21.38 1.98 6.02
N LYS A 200 -21.81 3.06 6.68
CA LYS A 200 -20.91 4.03 7.30
C LYS A 200 -20.01 3.35 8.33
N ARG A 201 -20.58 2.55 9.24
CA ARG A 201 -19.82 1.84 10.28
C ARG A 201 -18.74 0.95 9.67
N HIS A 202 -19.09 0.20 8.63
CA HIS A 202 -18.11 -0.65 7.95
C HIS A 202 -17.03 0.15 7.21
N ILE A 203 -17.37 1.28 6.58
CA ILE A 203 -16.36 2.14 5.95
C ILE A 203 -15.43 2.69 7.04
N ASP A 204 -15.97 3.25 8.12
CA ASP A 204 -15.19 3.78 9.23
C ASP A 204 -14.26 2.72 9.84
N GLN A 205 -14.74 1.48 10.02
CA GLN A 205 -13.92 0.35 10.50
C GLN A 205 -12.76 0.02 9.56
N LEU A 206 -12.99 0.01 8.25
CA LEU A 206 -11.91 -0.22 7.28
C LEU A 206 -10.89 0.93 7.33
N LEU A 207 -11.36 2.17 7.45
CA LEU A 207 -10.46 3.32 7.57
C LEU A 207 -9.66 3.31 8.87
N GLU A 208 -10.28 2.93 9.98
CA GLU A 208 -9.58 2.74 11.25
C GLU A 208 -8.51 1.65 11.13
N GLN A 209 -8.86 0.48 10.56
CA GLN A 209 -7.94 -0.65 10.37
C GLN A 209 -6.75 -0.34 9.45
N PHE A 210 -6.94 0.45 8.39
CA PHE A 210 -5.87 0.69 7.41
C PHE A 210 -5.11 1.99 7.64
N VAL A 211 -5.73 2.93 8.33
CA VAL A 211 -5.24 4.31 8.37
C VAL A 211 -5.02 4.82 9.80
N GLY A 212 -5.56 4.12 10.80
CA GLY A 212 -5.39 4.49 12.21
C GLY A 212 -6.17 5.74 12.61
N ILE A 213 -7.21 6.10 11.85
CA ILE A 213 -8.08 7.22 12.21
C ILE A 213 -9.00 6.75 13.34
N GLU A 214 -8.78 7.29 14.54
CA GLU A 214 -9.57 6.98 15.73
C GLU A 214 -11.09 7.05 15.50
N LYS A 215 -11.84 6.20 16.23
CA LYS A 215 -13.32 6.05 16.32
C LYS A 215 -14.23 7.29 16.21
N LYS A 216 -13.69 8.50 16.24
CA LYS A 216 -14.43 9.78 16.09
C LYS A 216 -14.38 10.36 14.67
N SER A 217 -13.77 9.68 13.70
CA SER A 217 -13.59 10.28 12.38
C SER A 217 -14.93 10.43 11.64
N THR A 218 -15.25 11.66 11.33
CA THR A 218 -16.17 12.01 10.26
C THR A 218 -15.50 11.83 8.89
N ALA A 219 -14.50 10.95 8.67
CA ALA A 219 -13.56 11.01 7.52
C ALA A 219 -14.19 11.04 6.10
N LEU A 220 -15.41 10.52 5.92
CA LEU A 220 -16.18 10.66 4.68
C LEU A 220 -16.85 12.04 4.50
N ILE A 221 -16.95 12.82 5.58
CA ILE A 221 -17.85 13.97 5.82
C ILE A 221 -17.07 15.13 6.52
N SER A 222 -15.79 14.95 6.87
CA SER A 222 -15.00 15.91 7.64
C SER A 222 -14.34 16.91 6.70
N SER A 223 -14.67 18.19 6.90
CA SER A 223 -14.17 19.33 6.12
C SER A 223 -12.67 19.59 6.28
N TYR A 224 -11.97 18.87 7.16
CA TYR A 224 -10.63 19.29 7.58
C TYR A 224 -9.47 18.45 7.08
N LYS A 225 -9.67 17.25 6.50
CA LYS A 225 -8.63 16.42 5.84
C LYS A 225 -9.25 15.12 5.30
N GLY A 226 -8.91 14.73 4.08
CA GLY A 226 -9.56 13.65 3.34
C GLY A 226 -8.96 12.26 3.48
N LEU A 227 -9.60 11.26 2.86
CA LEU A 227 -9.14 9.88 2.82
C LEU A 227 -7.75 9.74 2.19
N ASP A 228 -7.50 10.44 1.09
CA ASP A 228 -6.21 10.47 0.42
C ASP A 228 -5.16 11.19 1.29
N TYR A 229 -5.58 12.15 2.12
CA TYR A 229 -4.72 12.77 3.13
C TYR A 229 -4.36 11.77 4.25
N TYR A 230 -5.33 10.99 4.72
CA TYR A 230 -5.11 10.03 5.79
C TYR A 230 -4.39 8.75 5.30
N ILE A 231 -4.79 8.19 4.16
CA ILE A 231 -4.17 7.01 3.52
C ILE A 231 -2.76 7.34 3.02
N PHE A 232 -2.53 8.54 2.46
CA PHE A 232 -1.31 8.78 1.69
C PHE A 232 -0.46 10.00 2.08
N ALA A 233 -1.02 11.09 2.62
CA ALA A 233 -0.29 12.36 2.72
C ALA A 233 0.22 12.74 4.13
N ASN A 234 -0.46 12.35 5.21
CA ASN A 234 -0.15 12.86 6.55
C ASN A 234 -0.76 12.07 7.73
N SER A 235 -0.78 10.73 7.70
CA SER A 235 -0.47 10.06 8.99
C SER A 235 0.89 10.65 9.39
N PRO A 236 1.05 11.35 10.53
CA PRO A 236 2.33 11.94 10.88
C PRO A 236 3.31 10.77 10.99
N LYS A 237 4.02 10.49 9.91
CA LYS A 237 4.99 9.41 9.88
C LYS A 237 6.10 9.92 10.78
N PRO A 238 6.31 9.32 11.96
CA PRO A 238 7.37 9.76 12.86
C PRO A 238 8.65 9.85 12.03
N SER A 239 9.37 10.96 12.19
CA SER A 239 10.63 11.14 11.48
C SER A 239 11.59 9.98 11.82
N VAL A 240 12.60 9.75 11.00
CA VAL A 240 13.68 8.77 11.33
C VAL A 240 14.23 9.05 12.73
N ASN A 241 14.29 10.32 13.14
CA ASN A 241 14.66 10.74 14.49
C ASN A 241 13.64 10.36 15.58
N ASP A 242 12.34 10.39 15.30
CA ASP A 242 11.31 9.97 16.25
C ASP A 242 11.30 8.45 16.43
N ILE A 243 11.52 7.69 15.34
CA ILE A 243 11.70 6.24 15.35
C ILE A 243 12.96 5.87 16.15
N ALA A 244 14.09 6.53 15.87
CA ALA A 244 15.35 6.31 16.59
C ALA A 244 15.24 6.63 18.09
N LYS A 245 14.55 7.72 18.46
CA LYS A 245 14.28 8.09 19.87
C LYS A 245 13.39 7.07 20.61
N ALA A 246 12.45 6.45 19.91
CA ALA A 246 11.60 5.40 20.48
C ALA A 246 12.39 4.09 20.74
N ILE A 247 13.43 3.82 19.94
CA ILE A 247 14.24 2.61 20.01
C ILE A 247 15.38 2.73 21.04
N TYR A 248 15.91 3.94 21.24
CA TYR A 248 16.98 4.23 22.21
C TYR A 248 16.52 5.21 23.30
N PRO A 249 15.70 4.75 24.27
CA PRO A 249 15.03 5.61 25.21
C PRO A 249 15.95 6.01 26.37
N LYS A 250 17.03 6.77 26.11
CA LYS A 250 17.71 7.46 27.22
C LYS A 250 16.80 8.50 27.89
N LYS A 251 15.67 8.88 27.25
CA LYS A 251 14.62 9.78 27.80
C LYS A 251 13.21 9.42 27.27
N ALA A 252 12.67 8.24 27.63
CA ALA A 252 11.30 7.82 27.27
C ALA A 252 10.20 8.83 27.65
N SER A 253 10.43 9.66 28.68
CA SER A 253 9.51 10.70 29.14
C SER A 253 9.24 11.80 28.09
N LYS A 254 10.14 11.97 27.10
CA LYS A 254 10.02 12.99 26.03
C LYS A 254 9.43 12.48 24.71
N LEU A 255 9.00 11.21 24.62
CA LEU A 255 8.28 10.71 23.45
C LEU A 255 6.96 11.49 23.29
N SER A 256 6.66 11.95 22.07
CA SER A 256 5.40 12.65 21.81
C SER A 256 4.22 11.72 22.14
N ASN A 257 3.11 12.28 22.61
CA ASN A 257 1.91 11.50 22.91
C ASN A 257 1.39 10.71 21.70
N LEU A 258 1.65 11.22 20.48
CA LEU A 258 1.39 10.53 19.23
C LEU A 258 2.17 9.20 19.15
N VAL A 259 3.48 9.23 19.37
CA VAL A 259 4.35 8.03 19.31
C VAL A 259 4.00 7.02 20.41
N LYS A 260 3.70 7.49 21.63
CA LYS A 260 3.24 6.62 22.73
C LYS A 260 1.95 5.88 22.38
N LYS A 261 1.02 6.55 21.69
CA LYS A 261 -0.28 5.98 21.29
C LYS A 261 -0.16 4.92 20.20
N HIS A 262 0.72 5.13 19.22
CA HIS A 262 0.97 4.18 18.13
C HIS A 262 1.84 2.97 18.53
N ILE A 263 2.72 3.13 19.53
CA ILE A 263 3.55 2.02 20.05
C ILE A 263 2.73 1.04 20.90
N LEU A 264 1.87 1.57 21.76
CA LEU A 264 1.21 0.76 22.79
C LEU A 264 -0.06 0.08 22.31
N ASN A 265 -0.68 0.60 21.25
CA ASN A 265 -1.91 0.04 20.74
C ASN A 265 -1.87 -0.08 19.21
N LEU A 266 -1.60 -1.29 18.72
CA LEU A 266 -1.59 -1.62 17.30
C LEU A 266 -3.04 -1.66 16.80
N TYR A 267 -3.56 -0.53 16.34
CA TYR A 267 -4.94 -0.42 15.86
C TYR A 267 -5.05 -0.41 14.33
N SER A 268 -3.93 -0.20 13.63
CA SER A 268 -3.91 -0.06 12.19
C SER A 268 -2.71 -0.70 11.53
N SER A 269 -2.84 -0.96 10.23
CA SER A 269 -1.73 -1.44 9.40
C SER A 269 -0.54 -0.45 9.38
N ASN A 270 -0.76 0.85 9.58
CA ASN A 270 0.31 1.84 9.72
C ASN A 270 1.10 1.67 11.05
N ASP A 271 0.44 1.24 12.12
CA ASP A 271 1.11 0.96 13.40
C ASP A 271 2.03 -0.25 13.26
N TYR A 272 1.62 -1.25 12.48
CA TYR A 272 2.45 -2.38 12.13
C TYR A 272 3.65 -1.99 11.27
N ASP A 273 3.52 -1.06 10.32
CA ASP A 273 4.67 -0.54 9.57
C ASP A 273 5.74 0.03 10.52
N PHE A 274 5.29 0.79 11.52
CA PHE A 274 6.18 1.36 12.51
C PHE A 274 6.84 0.27 13.36
N LYS A 275 6.08 -0.73 13.83
CA LYS A 275 6.61 -1.85 14.60
C LYS A 275 7.61 -2.69 13.78
N ILE A 276 7.35 -2.92 12.49
CA ILE A 276 8.30 -3.56 11.55
C ILE A 276 9.59 -2.75 11.44
N MET A 277 9.48 -1.43 11.27
CA MET A 277 10.66 -0.55 11.21
C MET A 277 11.47 -0.58 12.51
N GLN A 278 10.79 -0.61 13.66
CA GLN A 278 11.45 -0.73 14.96
C GLN A 278 12.21 -2.04 15.11
N THR A 279 11.59 -3.19 14.75
CA THR A 279 12.27 -4.49 14.87
C THR A 279 13.44 -4.60 13.90
N LEU A 280 13.32 -4.05 12.69
CA LEU A 280 14.44 -4.00 11.74
C LEU A 280 15.64 -3.22 12.30
N ILE A 281 15.42 -2.03 12.88
CA ILE A 281 16.50 -1.24 13.49
C ILE A 281 17.06 -1.94 14.73
N LYS A 282 16.20 -2.45 15.61
CA LYS A 282 16.59 -3.15 16.86
C LYS A 282 17.57 -4.29 16.58
N HIS A 283 17.39 -5.01 15.47
CA HIS A 283 18.23 -6.13 15.04
C HIS A 283 19.34 -5.74 14.05
N GLY A 284 19.64 -4.44 13.91
CA GLY A 284 20.75 -3.97 13.07
C GLY A 284 20.49 -3.99 11.56
N HIS A 285 19.27 -4.27 11.11
CA HIS A 285 18.88 -4.33 9.70
C HIS A 285 18.56 -2.94 9.12
N ILE A 286 19.53 -2.01 9.23
CA ILE A 286 19.35 -0.60 8.89
C ILE A 286 19.02 -0.38 7.41
N ASN A 287 19.62 -1.15 6.49
CA ASN A 287 19.34 -1.02 5.05
C ASN A 287 17.93 -1.49 4.70
N ALA A 288 17.48 -2.61 5.28
CA ALA A 288 16.12 -3.09 5.17
C ALA A 288 15.11 -2.08 5.74
N PHE A 289 15.41 -1.47 6.90
CA PHE A 289 14.60 -0.38 7.46
C PHE A 289 14.45 0.78 6.48
N LYS A 290 15.56 1.30 5.94
CA LYS A 290 15.53 2.44 5.01
C LYS A 290 14.76 2.10 3.72
N GLY A 291 14.98 0.90 3.19
CA GLY A 291 14.23 0.39 2.03
C GLY A 291 12.74 0.30 2.30
N TYR A 292 12.35 -0.35 3.40
CA TYR A 292 10.95 -0.50 3.81
C TYR A 292 10.27 0.84 4.12
N TYR A 293 10.97 1.75 4.80
CA TYR A 293 10.50 3.11 5.06
C TYR A 293 10.22 3.85 3.76
N THR A 294 11.13 3.80 2.80
CA THR A 294 10.97 4.52 1.54
C THR A 294 9.84 3.92 0.69
N GLN A 295 9.76 2.59 0.58
CA GLN A 295 8.61 1.92 -0.03
C GLN A 295 7.30 2.36 0.65
N SER A 296 7.30 2.40 1.98
CA SER A 296 6.16 2.81 2.79
C SER A 296 5.82 4.29 2.67
N LYS A 297 6.80 5.15 2.34
CA LYS A 297 6.62 6.59 2.19
C LYS A 297 6.11 6.94 0.80
N ASP A 298 6.71 6.36 -0.23
CA ASP A 298 6.48 6.68 -1.64
C ASP A 298 5.55 5.67 -2.33
N ARG A 299 4.70 4.98 -1.55
CA ARG A 299 3.70 4.00 -2.00
C ARG A 299 2.96 4.43 -3.27
N ASN A 300 2.64 5.73 -3.35
CA ASN A 300 1.87 6.30 -4.45
C ASN A 300 2.64 6.48 -5.75
N ALA A 301 3.95 6.73 -5.68
CA ALA A 301 4.80 6.91 -6.85
C ALA A 301 5.16 5.56 -7.52
N LEU A 302 5.08 4.45 -6.77
CA LEU A 302 5.40 3.10 -7.26
C LEU A 302 4.25 2.46 -8.07
N TYR A 303 3.05 3.08 -8.12
CA TYR A 303 1.91 2.63 -8.93
C TYR A 303 2.06 2.97 -10.42
N VAL A 304 2.94 2.28 -11.14
CA VAL A 304 2.91 2.37 -12.61
C VAL A 304 3.21 0.99 -13.21
N GLN A 305 2.21 0.32 -13.78
CA GLN A 305 2.29 -0.90 -14.60
C GLN A 305 2.33 -2.27 -13.89
N THR A 306 1.38 -3.11 -14.32
CA THR A 306 1.35 -4.57 -14.18
C THR A 306 2.19 -5.20 -15.29
N PHE A 307 3.10 -6.12 -14.95
CA PHE A 307 3.85 -6.91 -15.92
C PHE A 307 3.36 -8.36 -15.92
N LYS A 308 3.31 -8.97 -17.11
CA LYS A 308 3.04 -10.40 -17.25
C LYS A 308 4.26 -11.19 -16.78
N THR A 309 4.07 -12.08 -15.81
CA THR A 309 5.06 -13.10 -15.44
C THR A 309 5.20 -14.11 -16.59
N LYS A 310 6.40 -14.22 -17.17
CA LYS A 310 6.74 -15.39 -18.00
C LYS A 310 6.99 -16.58 -17.08
N SER A 311 6.52 -17.76 -17.48
CA SER A 311 6.77 -19.03 -16.79
C SER A 311 8.28 -19.22 -16.62
N ALA A 312 8.72 -19.44 -15.38
CA ALA A 312 10.11 -19.73 -15.08
C ALA A 312 10.44 -21.17 -15.53
N PRO A 313 11.58 -21.42 -16.21
CA PRO A 313 11.99 -22.76 -16.57
C PRO A 313 12.18 -23.66 -15.34
N GLN A 314 11.94 -24.95 -15.52
CA GLN A 314 12.06 -25.97 -14.48
C GLN A 314 13.50 -26.03 -13.95
N GLN A 315 13.65 -26.02 -12.62
CA GLN A 315 14.94 -25.72 -12.00
C GLN A 315 15.76 -26.96 -11.64
N PRO A 316 17.08 -26.88 -11.82
CA PRO A 316 18.03 -27.82 -11.25
C PRO A 316 18.03 -27.74 -9.71
N LYS A 317 18.22 -28.87 -9.03
CA LYS A 317 18.18 -28.97 -7.56
C LYS A 317 19.34 -28.16 -6.94
N ARG A 318 19.02 -27.11 -6.18
CA ARG A 318 19.96 -26.40 -5.30
C ARG A 318 19.95 -27.05 -3.92
N THR A 319 21.12 -27.44 -3.43
CA THR A 319 21.30 -28.23 -2.19
C THR A 319 21.61 -27.40 -0.96
N HIS A 320 21.80 -26.08 -1.12
CA HIS A 320 22.10 -25.15 -0.04
C HIS A 320 21.17 -23.94 -0.14
N ALA A 321 20.91 -23.30 1.00
CA ALA A 321 20.28 -21.99 1.12
C ALA A 321 20.55 -21.46 2.54
N ASN A 322 20.45 -20.15 2.72
CA ASN A 322 20.67 -19.53 4.02
C ASN A 322 19.72 -18.34 4.23
N ILE A 323 19.61 -17.90 5.48
CA ILE A 323 18.79 -16.77 5.91
C ILE A 323 19.58 -15.94 6.92
N GLU A 324 19.41 -14.62 6.87
CA GLU A 324 19.96 -13.75 7.90
C GLU A 324 19.35 -14.04 9.28
N ILE A 325 20.16 -13.93 10.32
CA ILE A 325 19.75 -14.12 11.71
C ILE A 325 18.87 -12.96 12.20
N GLN A 326 18.19 -13.16 13.33
CA GLN A 326 17.44 -12.09 14.03
C GLN A 326 16.29 -11.48 13.20
N LEU A 327 15.62 -12.30 12.38
CA LEU A 327 14.41 -11.91 11.65
C LEU A 327 13.10 -12.30 12.33
N GLU A 328 13.14 -13.14 13.38
CA GLU A 328 11.97 -13.74 14.00
C GLU A 328 10.95 -12.73 14.52
N GLU A 329 11.42 -11.69 15.20
CA GLU A 329 10.56 -10.64 15.75
C GLU A 329 9.89 -9.85 14.62
N THR A 330 10.66 -9.42 13.62
CA THR A 330 10.14 -8.72 12.43
C THR A 330 9.10 -9.56 11.69
N LEU A 331 9.37 -10.85 11.49
CA LEU A 331 8.44 -11.77 10.84
C LEU A 331 7.16 -11.98 11.67
N SER A 332 7.26 -12.00 13.00
CA SER A 332 6.09 -12.06 13.89
C SER A 332 5.18 -10.86 13.69
N VAL A 333 5.75 -9.66 13.61
CA VAL A 333 5.00 -8.42 13.36
C VAL A 333 4.36 -8.43 11.96
N MET A 334 5.08 -8.90 10.94
CA MET A 334 4.53 -9.03 9.58
C MET A 334 3.37 -10.04 9.51
N ILE A 335 3.40 -11.12 10.31
CA ILE A 335 2.30 -12.08 10.42
C ILE A 335 1.07 -11.43 11.07
N GLU A 336 1.26 -10.68 12.16
CA GLU A 336 0.18 -9.94 12.83
C GLU A 336 -0.48 -8.93 11.87
N ASP A 337 0.30 -8.16 11.12
CA ASP A 337 -0.21 -7.22 10.12
C ASP A 337 -0.91 -7.93 8.95
N ALA A 338 -0.35 -9.05 8.46
CA ALA A 338 -1.00 -9.86 7.40
C ALA A 338 -2.35 -10.43 7.85
N LEU A 339 -2.51 -10.75 9.14
CA LEU A 339 -3.79 -11.17 9.70
C LEU A 339 -4.86 -10.08 9.62
N VAL A 340 -4.48 -8.80 9.80
CA VAL A 340 -5.40 -7.66 9.61
C VAL A 340 -5.97 -7.66 8.19
N PHE A 341 -5.10 -7.80 7.17
CA PHE A 341 -5.53 -7.88 5.77
C PHE A 341 -6.47 -9.06 5.49
N SER A 342 -6.16 -10.24 6.06
CA SER A 342 -6.94 -11.46 5.86
C SER A 342 -8.39 -11.36 6.36
N GLN A 343 -8.67 -10.46 7.30
CA GLN A 343 -10.02 -10.23 7.83
C GLN A 343 -10.86 -9.30 6.95
N SER A 344 -10.23 -8.46 6.13
CA SER A 344 -10.91 -7.44 5.34
C SER A 344 -11.45 -7.96 3.99
N ILE A 345 -10.81 -8.99 3.42
CA ILE A 345 -11.31 -9.70 2.23
C ILE A 345 -11.64 -11.14 2.64
N LYS A 346 -12.93 -11.49 2.66
CA LYS A 346 -13.39 -12.83 3.04
C LYS A 346 -12.76 -13.89 2.12
N ASN A 347 -12.28 -14.97 2.73
CA ASN A 347 -11.72 -16.14 2.04
C ASN A 347 -10.55 -15.84 1.08
N ASN A 348 -9.77 -14.81 1.35
CA ASN A 348 -8.63 -14.46 0.49
C ASN A 348 -7.49 -15.48 0.63
N GLN A 349 -7.30 -16.32 -0.38
CA GLN A 349 -6.24 -17.32 -0.40
C GLN A 349 -4.84 -16.69 -0.41
N ILE A 350 -4.68 -15.50 -1.01
CA ILE A 350 -3.38 -14.81 -1.06
C ILE A 350 -2.91 -14.45 0.35
N ASP A 351 -3.81 -13.94 1.20
CA ASP A 351 -3.46 -13.55 2.57
C ASP A 351 -3.14 -14.79 3.42
N LYS A 352 -3.92 -15.87 3.28
CA LYS A 352 -3.63 -17.16 3.94
C LYS A 352 -2.27 -17.71 3.54
N ASN A 353 -1.95 -17.68 2.25
CA ASN A 353 -0.66 -18.16 1.74
C ASN A 353 0.49 -17.27 2.20
N MET A 354 0.30 -15.94 2.26
CA MET A 354 1.30 -15.02 2.81
C MET A 354 1.57 -15.30 4.28
N ILE A 355 0.52 -15.41 5.11
CA ILE A 355 0.65 -15.76 6.52
C ILE A 355 1.38 -17.10 6.69
N SER A 356 1.04 -18.12 5.90
CA SER A 356 1.71 -19.41 5.95
C SER A 356 3.18 -19.32 5.55
N THR A 357 3.48 -18.53 4.51
CA THR A 357 4.85 -18.31 4.02
C THR A 357 5.70 -17.62 5.10
N LEU A 358 5.17 -16.58 5.73
CA LEU A 358 5.86 -15.86 6.80
C LEU A 358 6.04 -16.73 8.06
N LYS A 359 5.06 -17.59 8.40
CA LYS A 359 5.18 -18.56 9.50
C LYS A 359 6.30 -19.57 9.26
N GLU A 360 6.38 -20.15 8.05
CA GLU A 360 7.47 -21.09 7.73
C GLU A 360 8.82 -20.38 7.72
N LEU A 361 8.89 -19.17 7.16
CA LEU A 361 10.10 -18.36 7.17
C LEU A 361 10.56 -18.01 8.60
N ARG A 362 9.62 -17.67 9.50
CA ARG A 362 9.89 -17.41 10.93
C ARG A 362 10.45 -18.64 11.62
N LYS A 363 9.86 -19.82 11.39
CA LYS A 363 10.34 -21.09 11.93
C LYS A 363 11.77 -21.39 11.48
N ILE A 364 12.09 -21.14 10.21
CA ILE A 364 13.45 -21.31 9.68
C ILE A 364 14.42 -20.29 10.30
N ALA A 365 14.02 -19.02 10.45
CA ALA A 365 14.81 -18.00 11.13
C ALA A 365 15.10 -18.40 12.60
N GLN A 366 14.12 -18.96 13.30
CA GLN A 366 14.28 -19.46 14.67
C GLN A 366 15.29 -20.61 14.77
N LYS A 367 15.20 -21.60 13.87
CA LYS A 367 16.22 -22.66 13.78
C LYS A 367 17.61 -22.06 13.61
N LYS A 368 17.76 -21.06 12.73
CA LYS A 368 19.05 -20.40 12.47
C LYS A 368 19.59 -19.68 13.71
N SER A 369 18.76 -18.94 14.45
CA SER A 369 19.16 -18.28 15.69
C SER A 369 19.58 -19.28 16.78
N MET A 370 18.93 -20.44 16.82
CA MET A 370 19.29 -21.56 17.70
C MET A 370 20.49 -22.38 17.21
N LYS A 371 21.13 -21.98 16.09
CA LYS A 371 22.22 -22.71 15.42
C LYS A 371 21.86 -24.16 15.04
N LEU A 372 20.57 -24.43 14.83
CA LEU A 372 20.11 -25.73 14.36
C LEU A 372 20.33 -25.87 12.84
N PRO A 373 20.69 -27.07 12.34
CA PRO A 373 20.87 -27.29 10.92
C PRO A 373 19.55 -27.17 10.16
N LEU A 374 19.62 -26.64 8.94
CA LEU A 374 18.47 -26.58 8.04
C LEU A 374 18.22 -27.93 7.39
N THR A 375 16.95 -28.34 7.33
CA THR A 375 16.52 -29.56 6.64
C THR A 375 16.48 -29.34 5.12
N ALA A 376 16.43 -30.43 4.35
CA ALA A 376 16.25 -30.35 2.90
C ALA A 376 14.96 -29.62 2.48
N LEU A 377 13.89 -29.71 3.30
CA LEU A 377 12.65 -28.97 3.09
C LEU A 377 12.83 -27.46 3.33
N ASP A 378 13.53 -27.08 4.40
CA ASP A 378 13.85 -25.67 4.69
C ASP A 378 14.67 -25.07 3.53
N ILE A 379 15.68 -25.81 3.04
CA ILE A 379 16.54 -25.39 1.93
C ILE A 379 15.73 -25.23 0.63
N LYS A 380 14.85 -26.19 0.31
CA LYS A 380 13.98 -26.12 -0.86
C LYS A 380 13.03 -24.92 -0.78
N PHE A 381 12.48 -24.66 0.41
CA PHE A 381 11.61 -23.51 0.66
C PHE A 381 12.35 -22.18 0.43
N LEU A 382 13.50 -21.96 1.07
CA LEU A 382 14.29 -20.73 0.90
C LEU A 382 14.73 -20.50 -0.55
N ASN A 383 15.08 -21.57 -1.26
CA ASN A 383 15.42 -21.49 -2.68
C ASN A 383 14.21 -21.14 -3.57
N SER A 384 12.99 -21.43 -3.13
CA SER A 384 11.76 -21.14 -3.89
C SER A 384 11.06 -19.87 -3.42
N LEU A 385 11.52 -19.25 -2.33
CA LEU A 385 10.83 -18.17 -1.63
C LEU A 385 10.55 -16.96 -2.52
N ASP A 386 11.45 -16.67 -3.46
CA ASP A 386 11.26 -15.53 -4.35
C ASP A 386 10.12 -15.73 -5.35
N LEU A 387 9.94 -16.96 -5.84
CA LEU A 387 8.80 -17.29 -6.70
C LEU A 387 7.49 -17.25 -5.89
N ILE A 388 7.53 -17.75 -4.65
CA ILE A 388 6.39 -17.69 -3.73
C ILE A 388 5.98 -16.22 -3.50
N PHE A 389 6.92 -15.35 -3.15
CA PHE A 389 6.60 -13.93 -2.95
C PHE A 389 6.18 -13.22 -4.23
N LEU A 390 6.74 -13.57 -5.39
CA LEU A 390 6.32 -13.02 -6.68
C LEU A 390 4.87 -13.39 -7.00
N GLU A 391 4.48 -14.64 -6.74
CA GLU A 391 3.11 -15.12 -6.90
C GLU A 391 2.14 -14.39 -5.95
N LEU A 392 2.51 -14.26 -4.67
CA LEU A 392 1.67 -13.65 -3.64
C LEU A 392 1.49 -12.14 -3.81
N SER A 393 2.52 -11.45 -4.29
CA SER A 393 2.44 -10.02 -4.57
C SER A 393 1.69 -9.73 -5.87
N GLY A 394 1.76 -10.62 -6.87
CA GLY A 394 1.16 -10.43 -8.19
C GLY A 394 1.78 -9.28 -8.98
N VAL A 395 2.89 -8.72 -8.51
CA VAL A 395 3.59 -7.58 -9.10
C VAL A 395 5.09 -7.88 -9.07
N LYS A 396 5.74 -7.76 -10.23
CA LYS A 396 7.21 -7.78 -10.28
C LYS A 396 7.73 -6.50 -9.62
N GLU A 397 8.59 -6.64 -8.62
CA GLU A 397 9.29 -5.50 -7.98
C GLU A 397 9.92 -4.60 -9.04
N LYS A 398 9.78 -3.29 -8.85
CA LYS A 398 10.54 -2.31 -9.63
C LYS A 398 11.81 -1.94 -8.92
N PRO A 399 12.91 -1.65 -9.65
CA PRO A 399 14.03 -0.93 -9.05
C PRO A 399 13.49 0.37 -8.48
N ILE A 400 13.62 0.56 -7.18
CA ILE A 400 13.19 1.78 -6.52
C ILE A 400 14.25 2.84 -6.83
N SER A 401 14.04 3.61 -7.90
CA SER A 401 14.79 4.83 -8.14
C SER A 401 13.86 6.00 -7.83
N VAL A 402 13.77 6.35 -6.55
CA VAL A 402 13.05 7.55 -6.12
C VAL A 402 14.09 8.62 -5.81
N LYS A 403 14.08 9.69 -6.59
CA LYS A 403 14.84 10.91 -6.28
C LYS A 403 14.08 11.64 -5.17
N VAL A 404 14.49 11.48 -3.92
CA VAL A 404 13.88 12.17 -2.79
C VAL A 404 14.28 13.65 -2.88
N THR A 405 13.41 14.50 -3.43
CA THR A 405 13.69 15.90 -3.78
C THR A 405 13.76 16.89 -2.60
N ASN A 406 13.58 16.44 -1.36
CA ASN A 406 13.70 17.31 -0.19
C ASN A 406 15.12 17.29 0.39
N LYS A 407 15.96 18.29 0.03
CA LYS A 407 17.21 18.81 0.65
C LYS A 407 18.20 17.86 1.39
N LEU A 408 18.01 16.54 1.32
CA LEU A 408 18.83 15.42 1.79
C LEU A 408 18.59 14.30 0.77
N THR A 409 19.14 14.46 -0.44
CA THR A 409 18.92 13.54 -1.57
C THR A 409 19.55 12.18 -1.29
N GLN A 410 18.81 11.30 -0.64
CA GLN A 410 19.07 9.86 -0.63
C GLN A 410 18.46 9.26 -1.89
N GLU A 411 19.31 8.74 -2.75
CA GLU A 411 18.88 7.86 -3.82
C GLU A 411 18.90 6.43 -3.28
N LEU A 412 17.73 5.79 -3.25
CA LEU A 412 17.68 4.34 -3.20
C LEU A 412 18.28 3.83 -4.50
N LEU A 413 19.36 3.07 -4.37
CA LEU A 413 19.99 2.41 -5.48
C LEU A 413 19.46 0.97 -5.61
N PRO A 414 19.57 0.39 -6.80
CA PRO A 414 19.40 -1.03 -7.03
C PRO A 414 20.06 -1.89 -5.94
N PRO A 415 19.45 -3.03 -5.56
CA PRO A 415 20.06 -3.92 -4.60
C PRO A 415 21.38 -4.43 -5.17
N LYS A 416 22.42 -4.42 -4.33
CA LYS A 416 23.70 -5.03 -4.66
C LYS A 416 23.74 -6.49 -4.18
N PRO A 417 24.38 -7.38 -4.95
CA PRO A 417 24.58 -8.74 -4.51
C PRO A 417 25.48 -8.81 -3.28
N VAL A 418 25.08 -9.65 -2.33
CA VAL A 418 25.85 -9.99 -1.14
C VAL A 418 25.98 -11.51 -1.04
N GLY A 419 27.20 -11.98 -0.75
CA GLY A 419 27.48 -13.39 -0.54
C GLY A 419 27.62 -13.73 0.94
N PHE A 420 27.33 -14.98 1.30
CA PHE A 420 27.67 -15.56 2.60
C PHE A 420 28.78 -16.60 2.42
N GLY A 421 29.51 -16.92 3.49
CA GLY A 421 30.68 -17.81 3.45
C GLY A 421 30.40 -19.25 2.96
N ASP A 422 29.13 -19.64 2.85
CA ASP A 422 28.67 -20.93 2.32
C ASP A 422 28.37 -20.91 0.81
N GLY A 423 28.68 -19.80 0.13
CA GLY A 423 28.42 -19.63 -1.31
C GLY A 423 26.97 -19.24 -1.64
N SER A 424 26.13 -18.94 -0.65
CA SER A 424 24.79 -18.38 -0.88
C SER A 424 24.81 -16.89 -1.19
N TRP A 425 23.89 -16.45 -2.06
CA TRP A 425 23.84 -15.07 -2.57
C TRP A 425 22.46 -14.45 -2.39
N GLY A 426 22.42 -13.18 -2.00
CA GLY A 426 21.20 -12.41 -1.78
C GLY A 426 21.40 -10.96 -2.22
N GLY A 427 20.37 -10.12 -2.03
CA GLY A 427 20.46 -8.70 -2.28
C GLY A 427 20.50 -7.89 -0.98
N ARG A 428 21.11 -6.70 -1.00
CA ARG A 428 20.91 -5.66 0.01
C ARG A 428 20.70 -4.31 -0.65
N TYR A 429 19.85 -3.47 -0.04
CA TYR A 429 19.72 -2.09 -0.46
C TYR A 429 21.05 -1.35 -0.32
N VAL A 430 21.29 -0.44 -1.26
CA VAL A 430 22.40 0.51 -1.19
C VAL A 430 21.83 1.90 -1.09
N HIS A 431 22.33 2.66 -0.14
CA HIS A 431 21.95 4.05 0.10
C HIS A 431 23.19 4.90 -0.12
N ARG A 432 23.11 5.96 -0.94
CA ARG A 432 24.10 7.04 -0.87
C ARG A 432 23.91 7.75 0.48
N GLU A 433 25.02 8.03 1.15
CA GLU A 433 25.10 8.31 2.59
C GLU A 433 24.14 9.41 3.10
N PHE A 434 23.85 9.31 4.41
CA PHE A 434 23.07 10.25 5.21
C PHE A 434 23.91 11.44 5.64
#